data_AF-A0A5R2MSV4-F1
#
_entry.id   AF-A0A5R2MSV4-F1
#
_cell.length_a   1.000
_cell.length_b   1.000
_cell.length_c   1.000
_cell.angle_alpha   90.00
_cell.angle_beta   90.00
_cell.angle_gamma   90.00
#
_symmetry.space_group_name_H-M   'P 1'
#
loop_
_entity.id
_entity.type
_entity.pdbx_description
1 polymer ?
#
loop_
_entity_poly.entity_id
_entity_poly.type
_entity_poly.pdbx_seq_one_letter_code
_entity_poly.pdbx_strand_id
1 'polypeptide(L)'
;EDMVNIAYDAPVDMSPSDQIEDAERRLFELAETGRYDGGFESFNDAVKTAVDMANAAYMRDGHLSGIATGLRDLDRRMGGLQPSDLIVLAGRPGMG
;
A
#
# COMPACT_ATOMS: atom_id res chain seq x y z
N GLU A 1 1.73 -19.57 17.72
CA GLU A 1 2.69 -20.39 18.50
C GLU A 1 3.59 -21.23 17.59
N ASP A 2 3.08 -21.79 16.49
CA ASP A 2 3.87 -22.63 15.57
C ASP A 2 5.09 -21.96 14.91
N MET A 3 5.00 -20.69 14.50
CA MET A 3 6.17 -19.98 13.91
C MET A 3 7.33 -19.82 14.90
N VAL A 4 7.02 -19.59 16.18
CA VAL A 4 8.05 -19.43 17.22
C VAL A 4 8.72 -20.76 17.49
N ASN A 5 7.96 -21.86 17.48
CA ASN A 5 8.49 -23.20 17.70
C ASN A 5 9.39 -23.68 16.55
N ILE A 6 9.05 -23.37 15.29
CA ILE A 6 9.89 -23.70 14.11
C ILE A 6 11.22 -22.94 14.13
N ALA A 7 11.20 -21.68 14.58
CA ALA A 7 12.42 -20.87 14.69
C ALA A 7 13.34 -21.29 15.85
N TYR A 8 12.78 -21.87 16.91
CA TYR A 8 13.51 -22.24 18.12
C TYR A 8 14.11 -23.65 18.08
N ASP A 9 13.46 -24.59 17.36
CA ASP A 9 13.92 -25.98 17.19
C ASP A 9 13.99 -26.31 15.69
N ALA A 10 14.80 -25.54 14.97
CA ALA A 10 14.95 -25.67 13.52
C ALA A 10 15.46 -27.09 13.19
N PRO A 11 14.71 -27.90 12.42
CA PRO A 11 15.27 -29.11 11.83
C PRO A 11 16.49 -28.70 11.01
N VAL A 12 17.60 -29.43 11.16
CA VAL A 12 18.86 -29.19 10.42
C VAL A 12 18.64 -29.16 8.89
N ASP A 13 17.51 -29.70 8.43
CA ASP A 13 17.09 -29.84 7.04
C ASP A 13 16.33 -28.63 6.45
N MET A 14 16.01 -27.57 7.21
CA MET A 14 15.37 -26.36 6.67
C MET A 14 16.32 -25.17 6.64
N SER A 15 16.68 -24.74 5.43
CA SER A 15 17.54 -23.57 5.29
C SER A 15 16.81 -22.29 5.75
N PRO A 16 17.53 -21.24 6.17
CA PRO A 16 16.90 -19.97 6.53
C PRO A 16 16.03 -19.37 5.42
N SER A 17 16.38 -19.63 4.16
CA SER A 17 15.60 -19.19 3.00
C SER A 17 14.23 -19.87 2.93
N ASP A 18 14.18 -21.18 3.18
CA ASP A 18 12.94 -21.95 3.14
C ASP A 18 11.97 -21.55 4.27
N GLN A 19 12.52 -21.13 5.42
CA GLN A 19 11.73 -20.62 6.54
C GLN A 19 11.09 -19.26 6.21
N ILE A 20 11.83 -18.38 5.52
CA ILE A 20 11.32 -17.09 5.06
C ILE A 20 10.22 -17.31 4.01
N GLU A 21 10.44 -18.20 3.05
CA GLU A 21 9.47 -18.52 2.00
C GLU A 21 8.16 -19.10 2.59
N ASP A 22 8.25 -19.99 3.57
CA ASP A 22 7.07 -20.53 4.26
C ASP A 22 6.31 -19.45 5.04
N ALA A 23 7.02 -18.53 5.71
CA ALA A 23 6.41 -17.41 6.41
C ALA A 23 5.73 -16.43 5.45
N GLU A 24 6.35 -16.10 4.32
CA GLU A 24 5.75 -15.25 3.28
C GLU A 24 4.49 -15.88 2.70
N ARG A 25 4.52 -17.18 2.36
CA ARG A 25 3.35 -17.91 1.87
C ARG A 25 2.18 -17.83 2.86
N ARG A 26 2.42 -18.08 4.15
CA ARG A 26 1.38 -18.02 5.19
C ARG A 26 0.83 -16.60 5.36
N LEU A 27 1.67 -15.58 5.24
CA LEU A 27 1.23 -14.17 5.27
C LEU A 27 0.38 -13.83 4.04
N PHE A 28 0.74 -14.32 2.86
CA PHE A 28 -0.07 -14.17 1.64
C PHE A 28 -1.43 -14.85 1.78
N GLU A 29 -1.47 -16.10 2.25
CA GLU A 29 -2.72 -16.83 2.46
C GLU A 29 -3.64 -16.12 3.47
N LEU A 30 -3.08 -15.55 4.54
CA LEU A 30 -3.82 -14.76 5.52
C LEU A 30 -4.37 -13.45 4.93
N ALA A 31 -3.57 -12.78 4.09
CA ALA A 31 -3.99 -11.57 3.38
C ALA A 31 -5.10 -11.85 2.35
N GLU A 32 -5.10 -13.05 1.74
CA GLU A 32 -6.10 -13.49 0.78
C GLU A 32 -7.41 -13.92 1.46
N THR A 33 -7.33 -14.64 2.59
CA THR A 33 -8.52 -15.01 3.39
C THR A 33 -9.20 -13.80 4.04
N GLY A 34 -8.46 -12.76 4.38
CA GLY A 34 -9.01 -11.50 4.91
C GLY A 34 -9.75 -10.64 3.89
N ARG A 35 -9.73 -11.00 2.59
CA ARG A 35 -10.28 -10.18 1.50
C ARG A 35 -11.63 -10.67 0.97
N TYR A 36 -12.35 -11.47 1.75
CA TYR A 36 -13.71 -11.92 1.42
C TYR A 36 -14.77 -10.90 1.89
N ASP A 37 -14.65 -9.63 1.51
CA ASP A 37 -15.68 -8.61 1.79
C ASP A 37 -15.96 -7.67 0.61
N GLY A 38 -15.44 -7.99 -0.59
CA GLY A 38 -15.68 -7.20 -1.79
C GLY A 38 -16.38 -8.04 -2.86
N GLY A 39 -17.71 -8.06 -2.84
CA GLY A 39 -18.46 -8.42 -4.05
C GLY A 39 -18.04 -7.51 -5.22
N PHE A 40 -18.25 -7.95 -6.46
CA PHE A 40 -17.99 -7.11 -7.65
C PHE A 40 -18.69 -5.76 -7.48
N GLU A 41 -17.93 -4.67 -7.44
CA GLU A 41 -18.50 -3.32 -7.51
C GLU A 41 -19.08 -3.12 -8.91
N SER A 42 -20.32 -2.63 -9.01
CA SER A 42 -20.90 -2.36 -10.32
C SER A 42 -20.15 -1.20 -10.98
N PHE A 43 -19.97 -1.25 -12.30
CA PHE A 43 -19.29 -0.18 -13.04
C PHE A 43 -19.92 1.20 -12.79
N ASN A 44 -21.25 1.25 -12.65
CA ASN A 44 -21.97 2.50 -12.35
C ASN A 44 -21.61 3.03 -10.96
N ASP A 45 -21.48 2.16 -9.96
CA ASP A 45 -21.10 2.56 -8.60
C ASP A 45 -19.66 3.06 -8.57
N ALA A 46 -18.74 2.36 -9.24
CA ALA A 46 -17.34 2.78 -9.35
C ALA A 46 -17.18 4.15 -10.03
N VAL A 47 -17.92 4.38 -11.14
CA VAL A 47 -17.92 5.67 -11.85
C VAL A 47 -18.50 6.78 -10.96
N LYS A 48 -19.58 6.50 -10.24
CA LYS A 48 -20.18 7.46 -9.31
C LYS A 48 -19.19 7.85 -8.21
N THR A 49 -18.52 6.88 -7.60
CA THR A 49 -17.47 7.11 -6.60
C THR A 49 -16.34 7.98 -7.16
N ALA A 50 -15.87 7.69 -8.38
CA ALA A 50 -14.81 8.47 -9.02
C ALA A 50 -15.22 9.94 -9.28
N VAL A 51 -16.46 10.16 -9.72
CA VAL A 51 -17.00 11.52 -9.95
C VAL A 51 -17.15 12.28 -8.62
N ASP A 52 -17.64 11.61 -7.58
CA ASP A 52 -17.79 12.21 -6.24
C ASP A 52 -16.41 12.58 -5.65
N MET A 53 -15.40 11.73 -5.84
CA MET A 53 -14.01 12.03 -5.47
C MET A 53 -13.45 13.24 -6.23
N ALA A 54 -13.69 13.31 -7.54
CA ALA A 54 -13.24 14.44 -8.36
C ALA A 54 -13.92 15.75 -7.94
N ASN A 55 -15.21 15.70 -7.61
CA ASN A 55 -15.94 16.87 -7.11
C ASN A 55 -15.43 17.31 -5.73
N ALA A 56 -15.17 16.38 -4.82
CA ALA A 56 -14.58 16.68 -3.52
C ALA A 56 -13.14 17.24 -3.62
N ALA A 57 -12.39 16.87 -4.66
CA ALA A 57 -11.10 17.46 -4.97
C ALA A 57 -11.26 18.89 -5.54
N TYR A 58 -12.25 19.11 -6.40
CA TYR A 58 -12.55 20.42 -7.00
C TYR A 58 -13.06 21.44 -5.97
N MET A 59 -13.92 21.03 -5.04
CA MET A 59 -14.49 21.91 -4.00
C MET A 59 -13.48 22.30 -2.90
N ARG A 60 -12.33 21.63 -2.83
CA ARG A 60 -11.20 22.11 -2.00
C ARG A 60 -10.55 23.27 -2.72
N ASP A 61 -10.91 24.50 -2.33
CA ASP A 61 -10.46 25.81 -2.87
C ASP A 61 -8.93 25.97 -2.98
N GLY A 62 -8.28 25.24 -3.88
CA GLY A 62 -6.83 25.22 -4.07
C GLY A 62 -6.03 24.67 -2.88
N HIS A 63 -6.70 24.09 -1.88
CA HIS A 63 -6.07 23.45 -0.75
C HIS A 63 -5.64 22.03 -1.10
N LEU A 64 -4.52 21.62 -0.51
CA LEU A 64 -3.90 20.33 -0.74
C LEU A 64 -4.91 19.17 -0.53
N SER A 65 -5.13 18.36 -1.55
CA SER A 65 -6.07 17.22 -1.50
C SER A 65 -5.54 16.10 -0.60
N GLY A 66 -4.21 15.90 -0.61
CA GLY A 66 -3.48 14.89 0.14
C GLY A 66 -2.60 15.46 1.24
N ILE A 67 -1.69 14.63 1.77
CA ILE A 67 -0.75 15.01 2.84
C ILE A 67 0.38 15.87 2.24
N ALA A 68 0.75 16.96 2.92
CA ALA A 68 1.83 17.85 2.48
C ALA A 68 3.19 17.16 2.55
N THR A 69 3.94 17.22 1.45
CA THR A 69 5.36 16.86 1.43
C THR A 69 6.23 17.92 2.12
N GLY A 70 5.71 19.15 2.24
CA GLY A 70 6.44 20.31 2.76
C GLY A 70 7.24 21.05 1.68
N LEU A 71 7.33 20.49 0.47
CA LEU A 71 7.94 21.11 -0.69
C LEU A 71 6.86 21.82 -1.51
N ARG A 72 6.73 23.14 -1.35
CA ARG A 72 5.66 23.96 -1.94
C ARG A 72 5.40 23.69 -3.43
N ASP A 73 6.46 23.60 -4.22
CA ASP A 73 6.32 23.38 -5.67
C ASP A 73 5.88 21.96 -6.02
N LEU A 74 6.32 20.97 -5.23
CA LEU A 74 5.92 19.58 -5.39
C LEU A 74 4.46 19.40 -4.96
N ASP A 75 4.09 19.98 -3.82
CA ASP A 75 2.74 19.98 -3.27
C ASP A 75 1.73 20.65 -4.23
N ARG A 76 2.11 21.77 -4.85
CA ARG A 76 1.28 22.43 -5.87
C ARG A 76 1.09 21.57 -7.12
N ARG A 77 2.11 20.79 -7.52
CA ARG A 77 2.05 19.96 -8.72
C ARG A 77 1.30 18.65 -8.51
N MET A 78 1.46 18.03 -7.35
CA MET A 78 0.88 16.71 -7.05
C MET A 78 -0.41 16.80 -6.24
N GLY A 79 -0.74 17.97 -5.66
CA GLY A 79 -1.88 18.10 -4.76
C GLY A 79 -1.68 17.39 -3.42
N GLY A 80 -0.43 17.08 -3.06
CA GLY A 80 -0.03 16.29 -1.89
C GLY A 80 -0.03 14.78 -2.14
N LEU A 81 0.42 14.02 -1.13
CA LEU A 81 0.45 12.56 -1.16
C LEU A 81 -0.96 12.00 -0.94
N GLN A 82 -1.50 11.25 -1.92
CA GLN A 82 -2.82 10.63 -1.79
C GLN A 82 -2.71 9.23 -1.17
N PRO A 83 -3.75 8.77 -0.44
CA PRO A 83 -3.86 7.37 -0.04
C PRO A 83 -3.83 6.45 -1.26
N SER A 84 -3.14 5.31 -1.14
CA SER A 84 -2.98 4.29 -2.19
C SER A 84 -1.99 4.60 -3.33
N ASP A 85 -1.35 5.77 -3.35
CA ASP A 85 -0.28 6.06 -4.31
C ASP A 85 1.03 5.32 -3.93
N LEU A 86 1.69 4.71 -4.92
CA LEU A 86 3.08 4.24 -4.78
C LEU A 86 4.03 5.32 -5.29
N ILE A 87 4.79 5.94 -4.38
CA ILE A 87 5.79 6.96 -4.72
C ILE A 87 7.18 6.32 -4.80
N VAL A 88 7.82 6.39 -5.97
CA VAL A 88 9.19 5.90 -6.17
C VAL A 88 10.15 7.09 -6.23
N LEU A 89 11.06 7.16 -5.25
CA LEU A 89 12.14 8.15 -5.21
C LEU A 89 13.45 7.50 -5.70
N ALA A 90 13.96 7.94 -6.85
CA ALA A 90 15.22 7.42 -7.41
C ALA A 90 16.26 8.55 -7.56
N GLY A 91 17.48 8.29 -7.05
CA GLY A 91 18.59 9.23 -7.09
C GLY A 91 19.95 8.51 -7.16
N ARG A 92 21.00 9.22 -7.60
CA ARG A 92 22.38 8.70 -7.58
C ARG A 92 22.98 8.83 -6.16
N PRO A 93 24.05 8.07 -5.84
CA PRO A 93 24.77 8.25 -4.59
C PRO A 93 25.22 9.72 -4.41
N GLY A 94 24.86 10.33 -3.28
CA GLY A 94 25.19 11.72 -2.95
C GLY A 94 24.19 12.80 -3.41
N MET A 95 23.03 12.43 -3.98
CA MET A 95 22.01 13.37 -4.48
C MET A 95 20.99 13.84 -3.44
N GLY A 96 21.24 13.58 -2.14
CA GLY A 96 20.34 13.93 -1.04
C GLY A 96 19.89 15.38 -1.09
#